data_AF-T1A1Z2-F1
#
_entry.id   AF-T1A1Z2-F1
#
_cell.length_a   1.000
_cell.length_b   1.000
_cell.length_c   1.000
_cell.angle_alpha   90.00
_cell.angle_beta   90.00
_cell.angle_gamma   90.00
#
_symmetry.space_group_name_H-M   'P 1'
#
loop_
_entity.id
_entity.type
_entity.pdbx_description
1 polymer ?
#
loop_
_entity_poly.entity_id
_entity_poly.type
_entity_poly.pdbx_seq_one_letter_code
_entity_poly.pdbx_strand_id
1 'polypeptide(L)'
;MSALSRGLYEVLITEALETHLSGLEDRLAAVRGQLRAAEAADRISLHLARLVERAISTINEDERSKAGIDLARRLVDAVIRSLPAAGDLAVER
;
A
#
# COMPACT_ATOMS: atom_id res chain seq x y z
N MET A 1 -39.01 -21.21 5.09
CA MET A 1 -37.67 -20.57 5.19
C MET A 1 -37.89 -19.09 4.94
N SER A 2 -37.78 -18.26 5.98
CA SER A 2 -38.01 -16.82 5.86
C SER A 2 -37.11 -16.26 4.76
N ALA A 3 -37.70 -15.65 3.74
CA ALA A 3 -36.96 -14.96 2.69
C ALA A 3 -36.31 -13.73 3.33
N LEU A 4 -35.04 -13.87 3.70
CA LEU A 4 -34.25 -12.77 4.26
C LEU A 4 -34.22 -11.64 3.23
N SER A 5 -34.75 -10.47 3.61
CA SER A 5 -34.89 -9.32 2.72
C SER A 5 -33.51 -8.82 2.28
N ARG A 6 -33.36 -8.48 0.99
CA ARG A 6 -32.16 -7.77 0.51
C ARG A 6 -32.00 -6.49 1.34
N GLY A 7 -30.85 -6.36 1.99
CA GLY A 7 -30.55 -5.30 2.96
C GLY A 7 -30.30 -5.85 4.37
N LEU A 8 -31.05 -6.86 4.83
CA LEU A 8 -30.83 -7.43 6.16
C LEU A 8 -29.47 -8.13 6.27
N TYR A 9 -29.02 -8.80 5.21
CA TYR A 9 -27.68 -9.39 5.16
C TYR A 9 -26.58 -8.34 5.20
N GLU A 10 -26.74 -7.23 4.48
CA GLU A 10 -25.76 -6.16 4.43
C GLU A 10 -25.61 -5.48 5.78
N VAL A 11 -26.73 -5.22 6.47
CA VAL A 11 -26.74 -4.69 7.84
C VAL A 11 -26.05 -5.65 8.80
N LEU A 12 -26.42 -6.94 8.79
CA LEU A 12 -25.81 -7.94 9.67
C LEU A 12 -24.31 -8.14 9.40
N ILE A 13 -23.88 -8.09 8.13
CA ILE A 13 -22.46 -8.15 7.75
C ILE A 13 -21.73 -6.90 8.25
N THR A 14 -22.32 -5.71 8.09
CA THR A 14 -21.71 -4.44 8.47
C THR A 14 -21.57 -4.32 9.98
N GLU A 15 -22.61 -4.65 10.76
CA GLU A 15 -22.56 -4.64 12.23
C GLU A 15 -21.57 -5.65 12.79
N ALA A 16 -21.50 -6.85 12.21
CA ALA A 16 -20.52 -7.86 12.58
C ALA A 16 -19.08 -7.39 12.28
N LEU A 17 -18.89 -6.71 11.14
CA LEU A 17 -17.62 -6.16 10.73
C LEU A 17 -17.21 -4.98 11.63
N GLU A 18 -18.10 -4.05 11.93
CA GLU A 18 -17.87 -2.93 12.88
C GLU A 18 -17.51 -3.44 14.27
N THR A 19 -18.19 -4.49 14.75
CA THR A 19 -17.88 -5.14 16.03
C THR A 19 -16.49 -5.79 16.02
N HIS A 20 -16.10 -6.41 14.91
CA HIS A 20 -14.75 -6.95 14.76
C HIS A 20 -13.71 -5.84 14.67
N LEU A 21 -13.96 -4.78 13.92
CA LEU A 21 -13.03 -3.66 13.72
C LEU A 21 -12.83 -2.86 15.01
N SER A 22 -13.88 -2.60 15.79
CA SER A 22 -13.79 -1.92 17.08
C SER A 22 -12.95 -2.70 18.10
N GLY A 23 -12.95 -4.03 18.04
CA GLY A 23 -12.09 -4.89 18.87
C GLY A 23 -10.63 -4.99 18.40
N LEU A 24 -10.27 -4.37 17.27
CA LEU A 24 -8.90 -4.41 16.74
C LEU A 24 -8.00 -3.30 17.28
N GLU A 25 -8.50 -2.24 17.91
CA GLU A 25 -7.68 -1.10 18.38
C GLU A 25 -6.47 -1.53 19.24
N ASP A 26 -6.65 -2.48 20.17
CA ASP A 26 -5.55 -3.03 20.98
C ASP A 26 -4.65 -4.04 20.23
N ARG A 27 -5.16 -4.66 19.16
CA ARG A 27 -4.43 -5.61 18.30
C ARG A 27 -3.76 -4.94 17.10
N LEU A 28 -4.02 -3.66 16.86
CA LEU A 28 -3.37 -2.80 15.88
C LEU A 28 -2.02 -2.27 16.38
N ALA A 29 -1.53 -2.74 17.53
CA ALA A 29 -0.14 -2.62 17.90
C ALA A 29 0.72 -3.34 16.84
N ALA A 30 1.59 -2.60 16.17
CA ALA A 30 2.49 -3.16 15.17
C ALA A 30 3.32 -4.30 15.80
N VAL A 31 3.01 -5.55 15.45
CA VAL A 31 3.79 -6.71 15.87
C VAL A 31 5.15 -6.60 15.18
N ARG A 32 6.17 -6.19 15.94
CA ARG A 32 7.56 -6.10 15.50
C ARG A 32 8.19 -7.49 15.48
N GLY A 33 7.75 -8.32 14.53
CA GLY A 33 8.38 -9.60 14.20
C GLY A 33 9.36 -9.47 13.04
N GLN A 34 10.18 -10.51 12.82
CA GLN A 34 11.04 -10.57 11.63
C GLN A 34 10.18 -10.60 10.36
N LEU A 35 10.55 -9.80 9.36
CA LEU A 35 9.88 -9.79 8.06
C LEU A 35 10.03 -11.15 7.38
N ARG A 36 8.91 -11.82 7.11
CA ARG A 36 8.91 -13.10 6.38
C ARG A 36 9.36 -12.87 4.94
N ALA A 37 10.23 -13.74 4.43
CA ALA A 37 10.76 -13.63 3.06
C ALA A 37 9.65 -13.57 1.99
N ALA A 38 8.61 -14.40 2.12
CA ALA A 38 7.48 -14.43 1.19
C ALA A 38 6.66 -13.12 1.18
N GLU A 39 6.70 -12.35 2.26
CA GLU A 39 5.98 -11.09 2.39
C GLU A 39 6.90 -9.88 2.15
N ALA A 40 8.21 -10.10 1.97
CA ALA A 40 9.21 -9.04 1.98
C ALA A 40 9.02 -8.07 0.80
N ALA A 41 8.83 -8.59 -0.40
CA ALA A 41 8.64 -7.78 -1.59
C ALA A 41 7.42 -6.85 -1.48
N ASP A 42 6.28 -7.40 -1.06
CA ASP A 42 5.03 -6.66 -0.89
C ASP A 42 5.15 -5.58 0.19
N ARG A 43 5.59 -5.95 1.40
CA ARG A 43 5.66 -5.01 2.53
C ARG A 43 6.70 -3.90 2.31
N ILE A 44 7.84 -4.20 1.71
CA ILE A 44 8.86 -3.19 1.38
C ILE A 44 8.32 -2.24 0.31
N SER A 45 7.69 -2.76 -0.74
CA SER A 45 7.12 -1.96 -1.82
C SER A 45 6.01 -1.03 -1.32
N LEU A 46 5.09 -1.54 -0.48
CA LEU A 46 4.02 -0.74 0.11
C LEU A 46 4.57 0.39 0.99
N HIS A 47 5.61 0.11 1.78
CA HIS A 47 6.24 1.13 2.61
C HIS A 47 6.87 2.24 1.77
N LEU A 48 7.60 1.87 0.70
CA LEU A 48 8.22 2.81 -0.22
C LEU A 48 7.17 3.63 -0.98
N ALA A 49 6.10 3.00 -1.48
CA ALA A 49 5.01 3.70 -2.17
C ALA A 49 4.39 4.78 -1.28
N ARG A 50 4.02 4.42 -0.04
CA ARG A 50 3.46 5.38 0.93
C ARG A 50 4.43 6.49 1.31
N LEU A 51 5.73 6.19 1.40
CA LEU A 51 6.76 7.19 1.66
C LEU A 51 6.88 8.18 0.50
N VAL A 52 6.98 7.67 -0.73
CA VAL A 52 7.09 8.49 -1.94
C VAL A 52 5.85 9.36 -2.12
N GLU A 53 4.66 8.81 -1.95
CA GLU A 53 3.40 9.56 -2.02
C GLU A 53 3.39 10.73 -1.04
N ARG A 54 3.71 10.47 0.24
CA ARG A 54 3.78 11.53 1.27
C ARG A 54 4.85 12.58 0.94
N ALA A 55 6.00 12.17 0.42
CA ALA A 55 7.05 13.12 0.06
C ALA A 55 6.64 14.01 -1.13
N ILE A 56 5.94 13.46 -2.12
CA ILE A 56 5.43 14.23 -3.26
C ILE A 56 4.30 15.17 -2.81
N SER A 57 3.45 14.75 -1.87
CA SER A 57 2.33 15.58 -1.41
C SER A 57 2.77 16.82 -0.62
N THR A 58 3.97 16.84 -0.04
CA THR A 58 4.53 18.05 0.60
C THR A 58 4.98 19.13 -0.39
N ILE A 59 5.04 18.81 -1.69
CA ILE A 59 5.50 19.75 -2.72
C ILE A 59 4.33 20.63 -3.17
N ASN A 60 4.62 21.91 -3.44
CA ASN A 60 3.68 22.86 -4.02
C ASN A 60 3.11 22.35 -5.34
N GLU A 61 1.84 22.64 -5.60
CA GLU A 61 1.10 22.07 -6.74
C GLU A 61 1.77 22.32 -8.09
N ASP A 62 2.29 23.54 -8.30
CA ASP A 62 2.94 23.95 -9.55
C ASP A 62 4.22 23.16 -9.87
N GLU A 63 4.90 22.63 -8.84
CA GLU A 63 6.18 21.91 -8.98
C GLU A 63 6.02 20.39 -8.84
N ARG A 64 4.91 19.95 -8.25
CA ARG A 64 4.67 18.55 -7.82
C ARG A 64 4.84 17.55 -8.96
N SER A 65 4.28 17.85 -10.13
CA SER A 65 4.35 16.96 -11.29
C SER A 65 5.78 16.78 -11.80
N LYS A 66 6.53 17.89 -11.96
CA LYS A 66 7.90 17.85 -12.44
C LYS A 66 8.83 17.14 -11.44
N ALA A 67 8.76 17.53 -10.17
CA ALA A 67 9.57 16.94 -9.12
C ALA A 67 9.24 15.44 -8.92
N GLY A 68 7.97 15.06 -9.02
CA GLY A 68 7.52 13.68 -8.95
C GLY A 68 8.05 12.80 -10.09
N ILE A 69 8.00 13.30 -11.33
CA ILE A 69 8.56 12.58 -12.49
C ILE A 69 10.07 12.41 -12.36
N ASP A 70 10.78 13.47 -11.96
CA ASP A 70 12.24 13.42 -11.79
C ASP A 70 12.65 12.47 -10.64
N LEU A 71 11.85 12.39 -9.57
CA LEU A 71 12.04 11.40 -8.52
C LEU A 71 11.79 9.98 -9.03
N ALA A 72 10.69 9.75 -9.76
CA ALA A 72 10.33 8.43 -10.29
C ALA A 72 11.42 7.87 -11.20
N ARG A 73 11.97 8.70 -12.11
CA ARG A 73 13.10 8.32 -12.99
C ARG A 73 14.32 7.89 -12.18
N ARG A 74 14.73 8.70 -11.20
CA ARG A 74 15.88 8.39 -10.33
C ARG A 74 15.69 7.11 -9.52
N LEU A 75 14.48 6.84 -9.05
CA LEU A 75 14.16 5.61 -8.31
C LEU A 75 14.23 4.38 -9.22
N VAL A 76 13.68 4.45 -10.44
CA VAL A 76 13.80 3.37 -11.43
C VAL A 76 15.26 3.07 -11.72
N ASP A 77 16.06 4.11 -11.99
CA ASP A 77 17.49 3.92 -12.25
C ASP A 77 18.22 3.31 -11.06
N ALA A 78 17.88 3.72 -9.84
CA ALA A 78 18.45 3.16 -8.62
C ALA A 78 18.08 1.69 -8.41
N VAL A 79 16.84 1.31 -8.72
CA VAL A 79 16.37 -0.09 -8.65
C VAL A 79 17.14 -0.95 -9.64
N ILE A 80 17.24 -0.54 -10.91
CA ILE A 80 17.97 -1.30 -11.94
C ILE A 80 19.44 -1.48 -11.56
N ARG A 81 20.10 -0.43 -11.07
CA ARG A 81 21.50 -0.51 -10.63
C ARG A 81 21.70 -1.45 -9.44
N SER A 82 20.75 -1.46 -8.50
CA SER A 82 20.87 -2.25 -7.27
C SER A 82 20.43 -3.70 -7.47
N LEU A 83 19.53 -3.95 -8.42
CA LEU A 83 18.95 -5.24 -8.74
C LEU A 83 19.03 -5.46 -10.26
N PRO A 84 20.19 -5.90 -10.79
CA PRO A 84 20.37 -6.07 -12.23
C PRO A 84 19.34 -7.03 -12.87
N ALA A 85 18.86 -8.02 -12.11
CA ALA A 85 17.80 -8.93 -12.54
C ALA A 85 16.42 -8.27 -12.74
N ALA A 86 16.22 -7.04 -12.24
CA ALA A 86 15.03 -6.24 -12.48
C ALA A 86 15.11 -5.39 -13.76
N GLY A 87 16.22 -5.45 -14.50
CA GLY A 87 16.44 -4.67 -15.72
C GLY A 87 15.38 -4.88 -16.80
N ASP A 88 14.86 -6.11 -16.93
CA ASP A 88 13.85 -6.45 -17.93
C ASP A 88 12.48 -5.81 -17.64
N LEU A 89 12.17 -5.52 -16.37
CA LEU A 89 10.91 -4.85 -15.96
C LEU A 89 10.86 -3.38 -16.37
N ALA A 90 12.01 -2.76 -16.63
CA ALA A 90 12.09 -1.37 -17.06
C ALA A 90 11.71 -1.16 -18.53
N VAL A 91 11.64 -2.26 -19.30
CA VAL A 91 11.40 -2.27 -20.75
C VAL A 91 9.90 -2.32 -21.08
N GLU A 92 9.03 -2.65 -20.12
CA GLU A 92 7.56 -2.74 -20.29
C GLU A 92 6.84 -1.36 -20.44
N ARG A 93 7.55 -0.32 -20.87
CA ARG A 93 6.98 1.02 -21.13
C ARG A 93 6.59 1.22 -22.59
#